data_AF-A0A971A203-F1
#
_entry.id   AF-A0A971A203-F1
#
_cell.length_a   1.000
_cell.length_b   1.000
_cell.length_c   1.000
_cell.angle_alpha   90.00
_cell.angle_beta   90.00
_cell.angle_gamma   90.00
#
_symmetry.space_group_name_H-M   'P 1'
#
loop_
_entity.id
_entity.type
_entity.pdbx_description
1 polymer ?
#
loop_
_entity_poly.entity_id
_entity_poly.type
_entity_poly.pdbx_seq_one_letter_code
_entity_poly.pdbx_strand_id
1 'polypeptide(L)' 'MQTLTYAMYVLGGLLFLGSVIAHLCARVWLRPRDPDLDDLYHEFEDEHPEYARYCRWLKLTMASATLGLLMTFAAVAL' A
#
# COMPACT_ATOMS: atom_id res chain seq x y z
N MET A 1 13.01 4.76 -27.13
CA MET A 1 12.26 3.65 -26.48
C MET A 1 13.05 3.07 -25.31
N GLN A 2 14.27 2.56 -25.49
CA GLN A 2 15.04 1.94 -24.40
C GLN A 2 15.18 2.77 -23.12
N THR A 3 15.46 4.07 -23.21
CA THR A 3 15.61 4.95 -22.02
C THR A 3 14.32 5.07 -21.20
N LEU A 4 13.17 5.11 -21.86
CA LEU A 4 11.85 5.13 -21.21
C LEU A 4 11.60 3.80 -20.48
N THR A 5 11.89 2.68 -21.13
CA THR A 5 11.76 1.33 -20.58
C THR A 5 12.62 1.17 -19.32
N TYR A 6 13.88 1.61 -19.37
CA TYR A 6 14.77 1.60 -18.20
C TYR A 6 14.26 2.48 -17.06
N ALA A 7 13.78 3.69 -17.36
CA ALA A 7 13.22 4.58 -16.36
C ALA A 7 11.99 3.96 -15.68
N MET A 8 11.08 3.34 -16.45
CA MET A 8 9.91 2.65 -15.91
C MET A 8 10.31 1.47 -15.02
N TYR A 9 11.34 0.72 -15.39
CA TYR A 9 11.82 -0.42 -14.62
C TYR A 9 12.41 0.01 -13.27
N VAL A 10 13.28 1.03 -13.28
CA VAL A 10 13.94 1.56 -12.07
C VAL A 10 12.92 2.22 -11.14
N LEU A 11 12.07 3.12 -11.69
CA LEU A 11 11.08 3.83 -10.88
C LEU A 11 9.98 2.90 -10.36
N GLY A 12 9.48 1.99 -11.21
CA GLY A 12 8.47 1.01 -10.83
C GLY A 12 8.99 0.05 -9.75
N GLY A 13 10.22 -0.44 -9.90
CA GLY A 13 10.86 -1.32 -8.93
C GLY A 13 11.08 -0.64 -7.57
N LEU A 14 11.61 0.60 -7.57
CA LEU A 14 11.78 1.39 -6.35
C LEU A 14 10.45 1.69 -5.67
N LEU A 15 9.44 2.07 -6.46
CA LEU A 15 8.10 2.34 -5.94
C LEU A 15 7.50 1.08 -5.32
N PHE A 16 7.57 -0.07 -5.99
CA PHE A 16 7.08 -1.34 -5.47
C PHE A 16 7.78 -1.71 -4.15
N LEU A 17 9.12 -1.68 -4.13
CA LEU A 17 9.90 -2.09 -2.96
C LEU A 17 9.62 -1.16 -1.77
N GLY A 18 9.66 0.16 -1.99
CA GLY A 18 9.35 1.16 -0.97
C GLY A 18 7.93 1.01 -0.44
N SER A 19 6.99 0.68 -1.33
CA SER A 19 5.59 0.48 -0.97
C SER A 19 5.36 -0.78 -0.13
N VAL A 20 6.03 -1.88 -0.45
CA VAL A 20 5.97 -3.12 0.33
C VAL A 20 6.54 -2.90 1.74
N ILE A 21 7.69 -2.24 1.83
CA ILE A 21 8.30 -1.90 3.13
C ILE A 21 7.35 -1.00 3.93
N ALA A 22 6.80 0.05 3.32
CA ALA A 22 5.85 0.94 3.96
C ALA A 22 4.57 0.19 4.40
N HIS A 23 4.08 -0.76 3.60
CA HIS A 23 2.91 -1.57 3.93
C HIS A 23 3.17 -2.46 5.15
N LEU A 24 4.35 -3.10 5.22
CA LEU A 24 4.77 -3.90 6.37
C LEU A 24 4.94 -3.02 7.61
N CYS A 25 5.59 -1.86 7.49
CA CYS A 25 5.71 -0.90 8.57
C CYS A 25 4.33 -0.45 9.06
N ALA A 26 3.39 -0.16 8.17
CA ALA A 26 2.02 0.19 8.54
C ALA A 26 1.33 -0.96 9.31
N ARG A 27 1.47 -2.20 8.83
CA ARG A 27 0.92 -3.40 9.49
C ARG A 27 1.48 -3.65 10.89
N VAL A 28 2.75 -3.32 11.12
CA VAL A 28 3.39 -3.58 12.43
C VAL A 28 3.20 -2.40 13.37
N TRP A 29 3.32 -1.17 12.89
CA TRP A 29 3.37 0.03 13.75
C TRP A 29 2.04 0.74 13.89
N LEU A 30 1.20 0.73 12.85
CA LEU A 30 -0.08 1.42 12.84
C LEU A 30 -1.26 0.50 13.13
N ARG A 31 -1.02 -0.81 13.35
CA ARG A 31 -2.10 -1.75 13.71
C ARG A 31 -2.68 -1.34 15.07
N PRO A 32 -3.97 -0.95 15.14
CA PRO A 32 -4.61 -0.66 16.41
C PRO A 32 -4.65 -1.93 17.27
N ARG A 33 -4.44 -1.75 18.57
CA ARG A 33 -4.16 -2.84 19.52
C ARG A 33 -5.38 -3.26 20.34
N ASP A 34 -6.54 -2.68 20.06
CA ASP A 34 -7.78 -2.99 20.76
C ASP A 34 -8.41 -4.29 20.23
N PRO A 35 -8.52 -5.35 21.04
CA PRO A 35 -9.17 -6.59 20.65
C PRO A 35 -10.68 -6.43 20.46
N ASP A 36 -11.30 -5.42 21.09
CA ASP A 36 -12.73 -5.12 20.94
C ASP A 36 -13.08 -4.54 19.56
N LEU A 37 -12.10 -4.12 18.74
CA LEU A 37 -12.34 -3.71 17.35
C LEU A 37 -12.46 -4.87 16.37
N ASP A 38 -11.92 -6.05 16.70
CA ASP A 38 -12.02 -7.24 15.84
C ASP A 38 -13.40 -7.93 16.00
N ASP A 39 -14.09 -7.73 17.13
CA ASP A 39 -15.41 -8.32 17.45
C ASP A 39 -16.60 -7.33 17.37
N LEU A 40 -16.36 -6.03 17.15
CA LEU A 40 -17.44 -5.03 17.09
C LEU A 40 -18.19 -5.12 15.76
N TYR A 41 -19.27 -5.89 15.77
CA TYR A 41 -20.33 -5.83 14.78
C TYR A 41 -20.76 -4.37 14.57
N HIS A 42 -20.46 -3.88 13.37
CA HIS A 42 -21.18 -2.93 12.51
C HIS A 42 -22.47 -2.24 13.03
N GLU A 43 -22.45 -1.63 14.22
CA GLU A 43 -23.66 -0.97 14.74
C GLU A 43 -23.48 0.52 15.07
N PHE A 44 -22.27 1.08 14.95
CA PHE A 44 -22.06 2.53 14.99
C PHE A 44 -21.07 2.98 13.91
N GLU A 45 -21.58 3.80 13.00
CA GLU A 45 -21.05 4.13 11.67
C GLU A 45 -19.88 5.14 11.66
N ASP A 46 -19.26 5.38 12.82
CA ASP A 46 -18.11 6.27 12.97
C ASP A 46 -16.84 5.43 13.15
N GLU A 47 -16.18 5.13 12.02
CA GLU A 47 -14.88 4.45 11.97
C GLU A 47 -13.89 5.20 12.88
N HIS A 48 -13.42 4.57 13.97
CA HIS A 48 -12.44 5.18 14.89
C HIS A 48 -11.34 5.87 14.08
N PRO A 49 -11.02 7.15 14.35
CA PRO A 49 -10.17 7.96 13.47
C PRO A 49 -8.78 7.34 13.25
N GLU A 50 -8.30 6.58 14.23
CA GLU A 50 -7.05 5.82 14.14
C GLU A 50 -7.14 4.61 13.21
N TYR A 51 -8.25 3.85 13.26
CA TYR A 51 -8.52 2.74 12.36
C TYR A 51 -8.71 3.23 10.92
N ALA A 52 -9.46 4.32 10.72
CA ALA A 52 -9.63 4.95 9.41
C ALA A 52 -8.29 5.44 8.82
N ARG A 53 -7.38 5.94 9.67
CA ARG A 53 -6.02 6.32 9.27
C ARG A 53 -5.18 5.09 8.90
N TYR A 54 -5.24 4.03 9.69
CA TYR A 54 -4.58 2.75 9.40
C TYR A 54 -5.04 2.16 8.06
N CYS A 55 -6.36 2.05 7.86
CA CYS A 55 -6.98 1.61 6.60
C CYS A 55 -6.54 2.47 5.41
N ARG A 56 -6.49 3.79 5.56
CA ARG A 56 -5.99 4.69 4.51
C ARG A 56 -4.54 4.41 4.15
N TRP A 57 -3.65 4.24 5.13
CA TRP A 57 -2.24 3.90 4.87
C TRP A 57 -2.07 2.54 4.19
N LEU A 58 -2.83 1.54 4.61
CA LEU A 58 -2.81 0.22 3.97
C LEU A 58 -3.30 0.29 2.51
N LYS A 59 -4.42 0.99 2.26
CA LYS A 59 -4.95 1.16 0.90
C LYS A 59 -3.96 1.92 0.02
N LEU A 60 -3.36 2.99 0.54
CA LEU A 60 -2.37 3.80 -0.19
C LEU A 60 -1.16 2.95 -0.58
N THR A 61 -0.56 2.26 0.40
CA THR A 61 0.62 1.40 0.16
C THR A 61 0.30 0.19 -0.72
N MET A 62 -0.92 -0.33 -0.70
CA MET A 62 -1.30 -1.40 -1.64
C MET A 62 -1.49 -0.86 -3.07
N ALA A 63 -2.09 0.32 -3.21
CA ALA A 63 -2.28 0.97 -4.50
C ALA A 63 -0.94 1.35 -5.14
N SER A 64 -0.01 1.94 -4.38
CA SER A 64 1.32 2.28 -4.89
C SER A 64 2.16 1.06 -5.22
N ALA A 65 2.03 -0.04 -4.46
CA ALA A 65 2.70 -1.30 -4.81
C ALA A 65 2.18 -1.85 -6.15
N THR A 66 0.86 -1.88 -6.32
CA THR A 66 0.22 -2.29 -7.58
C THR A 66 0.67 -1.42 -8.75
N LEU A 67 0.76 -0.10 -8.55
CA LEU A 67 1.21 0.83 -9.58
C LEU A 67 2.69 0.62 -9.95
N GLY A 68 3.56 0.40 -8.95
CA GLY A 68 4.97 0.05 -9.19
C GLY A 68 5.11 -1.23 -9.99
N LEU A 69 4.35 -2.27 -9.63
CA LEU A 69 4.32 -3.53 -10.36
C LEU A 69 3.84 -3.35 -11.81
N LEU A 70 2.75 -2.61 -12.02
CA LEU A 70 2.23 -2.30 -13.36
C LEU A 70 3.27 -1.55 -14.21
N MET A 71 4.00 -0.60 -13.64
CA MET A 71 5.09 0.08 -14.34
C MET A 71 6.20 -0.88 -14.76
N THR A 72 6.64 -1.77 -13.85
CA THR A 72 7.67 -2.77 -14.19
C THR A 72 7.19 -3.76 -15.25
N PHE A 73 5.93 -4.18 -15.20
CA PHE A 73 5.34 -5.06 -16.19
C PHE A 73 5.25 -4.38 -17.57
N ALA A 74 4.77 -3.14 -17.61
CA ALA A 74 4.70 -2.37 -18.85
C ALA A 74 6.09 -2.15 -19.47
N ALA A 75 7.13 -1.97 -18.65
CA ALA A 75 8.50 -1.90 -19.13
C ALA A 75 8.98 -3.23 -19.77
N VAL A 76 8.51 -4.38 -19.29
CA VAL A 76 8.85 -5.68 -19.92
C VAL A 76 8.06 -5.90 -21.21
N ALA A 77 6.83 -5.39 -21.27
CA ALA A 77 5.91 -5.60 -22.39
C ALA A 77 6.15 -4.68 -23.60
N LEU A 78 6.88 -3.56 -23.42
CA LEU A 78 7.17 -2.53 -24.43
C LEU A 78 8.61 -2.61 -24.95
#